data_AF-A0A944IJ01-F1
#
_entry.id   AF-A0A944IJ01-F1
#
_cell.length_a   1.000
_cell.length_b   1.000
_cell.length_c   1.000
_cell.angle_alpha   90.00
_cell.angle_beta   90.00
_cell.angle_gamma   90.00
#
_symmetry.space_group_name_H-M   'P 1'
#
loop_
_entity.id
_entity.type
_entity.pdbx_description
1 polymer ?
#
loop_
_entity_poly.entity_id
_entity_poly.type
_entity_poly.pdbx_seq_one_letter_code
_entity_poly.pdbx_strand_id
1 'polypeptide(L)'
;MTSAGVEAAVRTMVTTALRGDPVTHLQPVVRHSQAPKPPKQRRPRSRVLPGAGSQLSGGQRALAGVTGFFAWLTDPLHFLGELLLAPFRGLRWLCRGKEKRRRNKRFAGGWDSTAGGLGTAMYLQGTRVLALGQRQVSLLYVGEHEAEVAWSTPREEVTGVEFADWDPYNEQRATLRWHFRDGSWYDVTARGAGWQQLPDALPSPSR
;
A
#
# COMPACT_ATOMS: atom_id res chain seq x y z
N MET A 1 -24.81 6.88 -15.53
CA MET A 1 -25.05 6.03 -14.34
C MET A 1 -24.69 6.85 -13.11
N THR A 2 -25.59 6.97 -12.14
CA THR A 2 -25.43 7.83 -10.96
C THR A 2 -24.39 7.25 -10.00
N SER A 3 -23.62 8.11 -9.31
CA SER A 3 -22.62 7.72 -8.31
C SER A 3 -23.18 6.78 -7.24
N ALA A 4 -24.45 6.98 -6.85
CA ALA A 4 -25.18 6.16 -5.91
C ALA A 4 -25.36 4.69 -6.35
N GLY A 5 -25.56 4.44 -7.66
CA GLY A 5 -25.71 3.08 -8.19
C GLY A 5 -24.39 2.30 -8.16
N VAL A 6 -23.28 2.99 -8.40
CA VAL A 6 -21.93 2.41 -8.31
C VAL A 6 -21.58 2.09 -6.85
N GLU A 7 -21.90 2.99 -5.92
CA GLU A 7 -21.66 2.80 -4.50
C GLU A 7 -22.46 1.61 -3.93
N ALA A 8 -23.73 1.47 -4.30
CA ALA A 8 -24.57 0.34 -3.90
C ALA A 8 -24.03 -1.01 -4.45
N ALA A 9 -23.56 -1.02 -5.70
CA ALA A 9 -22.94 -2.21 -6.30
C ALA A 9 -21.64 -2.60 -5.56
N VAL A 10 -20.77 -1.63 -5.26
CA VAL A 10 -19.54 -1.86 -4.48
C VAL A 10 -19.86 -2.38 -3.09
N ARG A 11 -20.84 -1.79 -2.40
CA ARG A 11 -21.27 -2.24 -1.08
C ARG A 11 -21.76 -3.68 -1.08
N THR A 12 -22.50 -4.08 -2.12
CA THR A 12 -22.99 -5.44 -2.29
C THR A 12 -21.85 -6.44 -2.54
N MET A 13 -20.90 -6.10 -3.41
CA MET A 13 -19.71 -6.91 -3.66
C MET A 13 -18.87 -7.08 -2.39
N VAL A 14 -18.66 -6.01 -1.63
CA VAL A 14 -17.87 -6.04 -0.40
C VAL A 14 -18.56 -6.87 0.69
N THR A 15 -19.86 -6.70 0.88
CA THR A 15 -20.62 -7.47 1.91
C THR A 15 -20.59 -8.97 1.59
N THR A 16 -20.71 -9.31 0.31
CA THR A 16 -20.58 -10.70 -0.18
C THR A 16 -19.17 -11.25 0.11
N ALA A 17 -18.12 -10.49 -0.21
CA ALA A 17 -16.73 -10.89 0.04
C ALA A 17 -16.42 -11.06 1.53
N LEU A 18 -17.07 -10.28 2.40
CA LEU A 18 -16.95 -10.36 3.86
C LEU A 18 -17.84 -11.43 4.51
N ARG A 19 -18.48 -12.30 3.71
CA ARG A 19 -19.32 -13.41 4.19
C ARG A 19 -20.43 -12.98 5.16
N GLY A 20 -21.02 -11.80 4.92
CA GLY A 20 -22.15 -11.31 5.70
C GLY A 20 -21.79 -10.53 6.97
N ASP A 21 -20.52 -10.14 7.19
CA ASP A 21 -20.20 -9.13 8.22
C ASP A 21 -20.83 -7.78 7.84
N PRO A 22 -21.73 -7.20 8.65
CA PRO A 22 -22.37 -5.94 8.34
C PRO A 22 -21.34 -4.81 8.27
N VAL A 23 -21.23 -4.17 7.11
CA VAL A 23 -20.24 -3.12 6.89
C VAL A 23 -20.78 -1.77 7.34
N THR A 24 -20.18 -1.21 8.38
CA THR A 24 -20.54 0.11 8.91
C THR A 24 -19.92 1.23 8.07
N HIS A 25 -18.65 1.11 7.69
CA HIS A 25 -17.97 2.10 6.85
C HIS A 25 -17.18 1.46 5.70
N LEU A 26 -17.23 2.10 4.54
CA LEU A 26 -16.44 1.76 3.36
C LEU A 26 -15.65 2.99 2.94
N GLN A 27 -14.33 2.84 2.85
CA GLN A 27 -13.47 3.93 2.44
C GLN A 27 -12.55 3.51 1.30
N PRO A 28 -12.59 4.20 0.14
CA PRO A 28 -11.56 4.07 -0.87
C PRO A 28 -10.19 4.48 -0.30
N VAL A 29 -9.19 3.63 -0.47
CA VAL A 29 -7.87 3.82 0.12
C VAL A 29 -6.77 3.65 -0.90
N VAL A 30 -5.70 4.41 -0.70
CA VAL A 30 -4.48 4.34 -1.51
C VAL A 30 -3.29 4.22 -0.57
N ARG A 31 -2.32 3.44 -1.03
CA ARG A 31 -1.02 3.33 -0.38
C ARG A 31 -0.39 4.72 -0.19
N HIS A 32 0.04 4.98 1.04
CA HIS A 32 0.82 6.17 1.35
C HIS A 32 2.15 6.18 0.56
N SER A 33 2.56 7.34 0.05
CA SER A 33 3.73 7.46 -0.84
C SER A 33 5.02 6.96 -0.19
N GLN A 34 5.13 7.13 1.13
CA GLN A 34 6.28 6.70 1.92
C GLN A 34 6.19 5.25 2.41
N ALA A 35 5.12 4.51 2.10
CA ALA A 35 4.96 3.14 2.56
C ALA A 35 6.08 2.24 1.99
N PRO A 36 6.74 1.42 2.83
CA PRO A 36 7.83 0.57 2.41
C PRO A 36 7.37 -0.50 1.41
N LYS A 37 8.29 -0.98 0.58
CA LYS A 37 7.99 -2.07 -0.37
C LYS A 37 8.10 -3.42 0.35
N PRO A 38 7.11 -4.33 0.23
CA PRO A 38 7.19 -5.65 0.84
C PRO A 38 8.28 -6.51 0.20
N PRO A 39 8.84 -7.49 0.95
CA PRO A 39 9.81 -8.43 0.41
C PRO A 39 9.20 -9.26 -0.73
N LYS A 40 10.02 -9.65 -1.73
CA LYS A 40 9.54 -10.32 -2.96
C LYS A 40 8.65 -11.53 -2.69
N GLN A 41 9.00 -12.34 -1.69
CA GLN A 41 8.27 -13.56 -1.31
C GLN A 41 6.87 -13.28 -0.76
N ARG A 42 6.66 -12.11 -0.14
CA ARG A 42 5.37 -11.72 0.44
C ARG A 42 4.54 -10.87 -0.49
N ARG A 43 4.96 -10.65 -1.74
CA ARG A 43 4.17 -9.81 -2.65
C ARG A 43 2.77 -10.43 -2.82
N PRO A 44 1.71 -9.66 -2.54
CA PRO A 44 0.36 -10.18 -2.66
C PRO A 44 0.09 -10.58 -4.12
N ARG A 45 -0.77 -11.58 -4.26
CA ARG A 45 -1.38 -11.96 -5.53
C ARG A 45 -2.86 -11.61 -5.42
N SER A 46 -3.45 -11.15 -6.52
CA SER A 46 -4.90 -10.93 -6.61
C SER A 46 -5.40 -11.55 -7.90
N ARG A 47 -6.62 -12.08 -7.85
CA ARG A 47 -7.33 -12.62 -9.02
C ARG A 47 -8.18 -11.55 -9.71
N VAL A 48 -8.66 -10.57 -8.95
CA VAL A 48 -9.56 -9.51 -9.43
C VAL A 48 -8.84 -8.27 -9.94
N LEU A 49 -7.60 -8.02 -9.50
CA LEU A 49 -6.79 -6.96 -10.07
C LEU A 49 -5.97 -7.48 -11.25
N PRO A 50 -5.96 -6.79 -12.40
CA PRO A 50 -5.09 -7.15 -13.50
C PRO A 50 -3.64 -7.14 -13.02
N GLY A 51 -2.96 -8.29 -13.16
CA GLY A 51 -1.67 -8.54 -12.52
C GLY A 51 -0.63 -7.47 -12.85
N ALA A 52 0.15 -7.08 -11.85
CA ALA A 52 1.33 -6.21 -11.98
C ALA A 52 2.49 -6.96 -12.69
N GLY A 53 2.25 -7.43 -13.91
CA GLY A 53 3.11 -8.29 -14.71
C GLY A 53 3.42 -7.79 -16.12
N SER A 54 2.90 -6.64 -16.57
CA SER A 54 3.27 -6.06 -17.89
C SER A 54 3.92 -4.68 -17.74
N GLN A 55 5.20 -4.67 -17.38
CA GLN A 55 6.17 -3.64 -17.79
C GLN A 55 6.79 -4.18 -19.10
N LEU A 56 6.83 -3.52 -20.26
CA LEU A 56 7.05 -2.11 -20.61
C LEU A 56 6.42 -1.82 -21.98
N SER A 57 5.94 -0.59 -22.21
CA SER A 57 5.46 -0.14 -23.53
C SER A 57 6.61 -0.10 -24.54
N GLY A 58 6.31 -0.42 -25.82
CA GLY A 58 7.28 -0.57 -26.91
C GLY A 58 8.23 0.62 -27.14
N GLY A 59 7.91 1.81 -26.62
CA GLY A 59 8.77 3.00 -26.70
C GLY A 59 10.12 2.87 -25.99
N GLN A 60 10.28 1.94 -25.04
CA GLN A 60 11.56 1.74 -24.34
C GLN A 60 12.58 0.89 -25.11
N ARG A 61 12.17 0.17 -26.16
CA ARG A 61 13.11 -0.58 -27.03
C ARG A 61 13.87 0.33 -28.00
N ALA A 62 13.26 1.42 -28.45
CA ALA A 62 13.93 2.41 -29.31
C ALA A 62 15.00 3.21 -28.54
N LEU A 63 14.72 3.56 -27.28
CA LEU A 63 15.69 4.22 -26.40
C LEU A 63 16.88 3.31 -26.05
N ALA A 64 16.68 1.99 -25.96
CA ALA A 64 17.75 1.01 -25.74
C ALA A 64 18.74 0.88 -26.92
N GLY A 65 18.27 1.13 -28.15
CA GLY A 65 19.13 1.15 -29.35
C GLY A 65 20.03 2.38 -29.41
N VAL A 66 19.51 3.54 -29.02
CA VAL A 66 20.27 4.82 -28.99
C VAL A 66 21.25 4.84 -27.82
N THR A 67 20.88 4.32 -26.65
CA THR A 67 21.81 4.21 -25.51
C THR A 67 22.92 3.19 -25.72
N GLY A 68 22.69 2.14 -26.51
CA GLY A 68 23.72 1.16 -26.87
C GLY A 68 24.86 1.75 -27.71
N PHE A 69 24.54 2.68 -28.62
CA PHE A 69 25.55 3.38 -29.44
C PHE A 69 26.38 4.39 -28.63
N PHE A 70 25.74 5.11 -27.68
CA PHE A 70 26.45 5.99 -26.76
C PHE A 70 27.34 5.23 -25.77
N ALA A 71 26.90 4.06 -25.29
CA ALA A 71 27.67 3.21 -24.38
C ALA A 71 28.99 2.73 -25.01
N TRP A 72 28.98 2.35 -26.29
CA TRP A 72 30.17 1.96 -27.05
C TRP A 72 31.18 3.10 -27.22
N LEU A 73 30.71 4.34 -27.37
CA LEU A 73 31.56 5.53 -27.48
C LEU A 73 32.18 5.95 -26.13
N THR A 74 31.49 5.66 -25.02
CA THR A 74 31.94 6.03 -23.66
C THR A 74 32.69 4.93 -22.91
N ASP A 75 32.82 3.74 -23.50
CA ASP A 75 33.45 2.56 -22.90
C ASP A 75 34.89 2.77 -22.39
N PRO A 76 35.80 3.51 -23.08
CA PRO A 76 37.15 3.75 -22.54
C PRO A 76 37.18 4.71 -21.33
N LEU A 77 36.12 5.52 -21.11
CA LEU A 77 35.99 6.38 -19.92
C LEU A 77 35.36 5.65 -18.73
N HIS A 78 34.67 4.53 -18.98
CA HIS A 78 34.03 3.73 -17.94
C HIS A 78 35.03 2.99 -17.03
N PHE A 79 36.22 2.68 -17.53
CA PHE A 79 37.26 1.98 -16.76
C PHE A 79 37.85 2.85 -15.63
N LEU A 80 37.98 4.18 -15.84
CA LEU A 80 38.41 5.12 -14.81
C LEU A 80 37.33 5.36 -13.74
N GLY A 81 36.05 5.33 -14.13
CA GLY A 81 34.92 5.50 -13.21
C GLY A 81 34.67 4.29 -12.31
N GLU A 82 34.86 3.06 -12.82
CA GLU A 82 34.71 1.82 -12.06
C GLU A 82 35.76 1.70 -10.92
N LEU A 83 37.00 2.17 -11.14
CA LEU A 83 38.06 2.16 -10.12
C LEU A 83 37.79 3.16 -8.97
N LEU A 84 37.19 4.31 -9.28
CA LEU A 84 36.92 5.40 -8.33
C LEU A 84 35.60 5.20 -7.55
N LEU A 85 34.62 4.53 -8.14
CA LEU A 85 33.29 4.28 -7.54
C LEU A 85 33.17 2.93 -6.81
N ALA A 86 34.12 2.01 -6.96
CA ALA A 86 34.18 0.75 -6.24
C ALA A 86 34.00 0.87 -4.70
N PRO A 87 34.68 1.79 -3.98
CA PRO A 87 34.47 1.96 -2.54
C PRO A 87 33.08 2.53 -2.20
N PHE A 88 32.50 3.37 -3.08
CA PHE A 88 31.15 3.91 -2.91
C PHE A 88 30.05 2.86 -3.15
N ARG A 89 30.29 1.85 -4.01
CA ARG A 89 29.39 0.70 -4.19
C ARG A 89 29.25 -0.11 -2.90
N GLY A 90 30.36 -0.37 -2.20
CA GLY A 90 30.36 -1.05 -0.89
C GLY A 90 29.65 -0.24 0.20
N LEU A 91 29.92 1.07 0.27
CA LEU A 91 29.24 1.98 1.19
C LEU A 91 27.73 2.07 0.92
N ARG A 92 27.33 2.15 -0.35
CA ARG A 92 25.93 2.18 -0.77
C ARG A 92 25.20 0.85 -0.50
N TRP A 93 25.92 -0.28 -0.53
CA TRP A 93 25.39 -1.58 -0.11
C TRP A 93 25.18 -1.66 1.40
N LEU A 94 26.13 -1.16 2.21
CA LEU A 94 25.99 -1.02 3.66
C LEU A 94 24.86 -0.06 4.06
N CYS A 95 24.75 1.09 3.38
CA CYS A 95 23.66 2.05 3.56
C CYS A 95 22.30 1.46 3.14
N ARG A 96 22.24 0.67 2.05
CA ARG A 96 21.04 -0.12 1.69
C ARG A 96 20.62 -1.07 2.80
N GLY A 97 21.57 -1.69 3.51
CA GLY A 97 21.30 -2.54 4.67
C GLY A 97 20.66 -1.78 5.83
N LYS A 98 21.21 -0.60 6.17
CA LYS A 98 20.65 0.27 7.23
C LYS A 98 19.30 0.86 6.84
N GLU A 99 19.12 1.29 5.60
CA GLU A 99 17.85 1.84 5.11
C GLU A 99 16.77 0.76 5.00
N LYS A 100 17.12 -0.45 4.56
CA LYS A 100 16.24 -1.63 4.58
C LYS A 100 15.87 -2.03 6.02
N ARG A 101 16.82 -2.01 6.96
CA ARG A 101 16.54 -2.23 8.39
C ARG A 101 15.62 -1.13 8.96
N ARG A 102 15.85 0.14 8.65
CA ARG A 102 15.01 1.27 9.09
C ARG A 102 13.59 1.18 8.51
N ARG A 103 13.44 0.76 7.24
CA ARG A 103 12.13 0.52 6.62
C ARG A 103 11.37 -0.63 7.28
N ASN A 104 12.07 -1.68 7.73
CA ASN A 104 11.47 -2.77 8.50
C ASN A 104 11.12 -2.35 9.94
N LYS A 105 11.83 -1.39 10.54
CA LYS A 105 11.56 -0.85 11.88
C LYS A 105 10.29 0.01 11.97
N ARG A 106 9.69 0.43 10.84
CA ARG A 106 8.42 1.19 10.87
C ARG A 106 7.26 0.35 11.39
N PHE A 107 7.33 -0.97 11.23
CA PHE A 107 6.41 -1.90 11.83
C PHE A 107 7.02 -2.42 13.13
N ALA A 108 6.42 -2.13 14.29
CA ALA A 108 6.73 -2.93 15.47
C ALA A 108 6.44 -4.41 15.10
N GLY A 109 7.41 -5.31 15.32
CA GLY A 109 7.30 -6.72 14.89
C GLY A 109 7.67 -7.04 13.43
N GLY A 110 7.96 -6.06 12.57
CA GLY A 110 8.40 -6.29 11.18
C GLY A 110 7.27 -6.65 10.20
N TRP A 111 7.57 -7.36 9.11
CA TRP A 111 6.56 -7.69 8.07
C TRP A 111 5.59 -8.81 8.46
N ASP A 112 5.79 -9.42 9.63
CA ASP A 112 4.93 -10.45 10.22
C ASP A 112 3.85 -9.86 11.14
N SER A 113 3.92 -8.56 11.45
CA SER A 113 2.91 -7.87 12.25
C SER A 113 1.62 -7.62 11.47
N THR A 114 0.57 -7.27 12.20
CA THR A 114 -0.73 -6.91 11.64
C THR A 114 -0.61 -5.74 10.65
N ALA A 115 0.19 -4.72 11.00
CA ALA A 115 0.53 -3.62 10.09
C ALA A 115 1.37 -4.06 8.87
N GLY A 116 2.28 -5.02 9.05
CA GLY A 116 3.08 -5.60 7.96
C GLY A 116 2.20 -6.33 6.93
N GLY A 117 1.17 -7.04 7.39
CA GLY A 117 0.14 -7.66 6.55
C GLY A 117 -0.65 -6.61 5.75
N LEU A 118 -1.15 -5.57 6.43
CA LEU A 118 -1.86 -4.47 5.76
C LEU A 118 -0.98 -3.75 4.73
N GLY A 119 0.27 -3.46 5.09
CA GLY A 119 1.24 -2.83 4.20
C GLY A 119 1.59 -3.69 2.98
N THR A 120 1.61 -5.01 3.16
CA THR A 120 1.80 -5.97 2.07
C THR A 120 0.62 -5.93 1.10
N ALA A 121 -0.62 -5.99 1.61
CA ALA A 121 -1.83 -5.94 0.79
C ALA A 121 -2.01 -4.58 0.07
N MET A 122 -1.56 -3.49 0.67
CA MET A 122 -1.57 -2.17 0.03
C MET A 122 -0.60 -2.02 -1.15
N TYR A 123 0.26 -3.02 -1.41
CA TYR A 123 1.30 -2.90 -2.43
C TYR A 123 0.77 -2.98 -3.87
N LEU A 124 -0.34 -3.68 -4.14
CA LEU A 124 -0.90 -3.77 -5.49
C LEU A 124 -1.48 -2.43 -5.96
N GLN A 125 -1.41 -2.22 -7.27
CA GLN A 125 -2.10 -1.12 -7.94
C GLN A 125 -3.52 -1.57 -8.27
N GLY A 126 -4.48 -0.66 -8.11
CA GLY A 126 -5.90 -0.93 -8.32
C GLY A 126 -6.80 -0.26 -7.29
N THR A 127 -8.11 -0.42 -7.49
CA THR A 127 -9.14 0.04 -6.58
C THR A 127 -9.12 -0.81 -5.32
N ARG A 128 -8.91 -0.14 -4.18
CA ARG A 128 -8.85 -0.74 -2.86
C ARG A 128 -9.82 -0.04 -1.96
N VAL A 129 -10.56 -0.83 -1.19
CA VAL A 129 -11.53 -0.32 -0.24
C VAL A 129 -11.22 -0.93 1.12
N LEU A 130 -11.07 -0.07 2.12
CA LEU A 130 -11.03 -0.50 3.50
C LEU A 130 -12.46 -0.55 4.02
N ALA A 131 -12.88 -1.72 4.45
CA ALA A 131 -14.18 -1.96 5.04
C ALA A 131 -14.02 -2.11 6.55
N LEU A 132 -14.75 -1.28 7.28
CA LEU A 132 -14.97 -1.44 8.70
C LEU A 132 -16.27 -2.23 8.89
N GLY A 133 -16.13 -3.50 9.23
CA GLY A 133 -17.24 -4.35 9.64
C GLY A 133 -17.53 -4.23 11.13
N GLN A 134 -18.58 -4.91 11.58
CA GLN A 134 -18.86 -5.03 13.01
C GLN A 134 -17.82 -5.92 13.69
N ARG A 135 -17.35 -6.98 13.02
CA ARG A 135 -16.45 -7.99 13.61
C ARG A 135 -15.00 -7.82 13.21
N GLN A 136 -14.74 -7.26 12.03
CA GLN A 136 -13.39 -7.19 11.48
C GLN A 136 -13.16 -5.92 10.66
N VAL A 137 -11.90 -5.55 10.55
CA VAL A 137 -11.43 -4.54 9.59
C VAL A 137 -10.77 -5.29 8.44
N SER A 138 -11.21 -5.00 7.22
CA SER A 138 -10.73 -5.71 6.02
C SER A 138 -10.34 -4.75 4.92
N LEU A 139 -9.22 -5.03 4.25
CA LEU A 139 -8.85 -4.41 2.99
C LEU A 139 -9.33 -5.32 1.86
N LEU A 140 -10.07 -4.76 0.91
CA LEU A 140 -10.52 -5.48 -0.28
C LEU A 140 -9.90 -4.90 -1.54
N TYR A 141 -9.59 -5.79 -2.47
CA TYR A 141 -9.40 -5.46 -3.87
C TYR A 141 -10.74 -5.50 -4.57
N VAL A 142 -11.09 -4.42 -5.28
CA VAL A 142 -12.34 -4.33 -6.02
C VAL A 142 -11.99 -4.34 -7.52
N GLY A 143 -12.37 -5.43 -8.19
CA GLY A 143 -12.33 -5.55 -9.64
C GLY A 143 -13.63 -5.03 -10.26
N GLU A 144 -13.81 -5.27 -11.55
CA GLU A 144 -14.98 -4.80 -12.29
C GLU A 144 -16.28 -5.52 -11.87
N HIS A 145 -16.18 -6.81 -11.55
CA HIS A 145 -17.34 -7.67 -11.28
C HIS A 145 -17.30 -8.34 -9.90
N GLU A 146 -16.15 -8.33 -9.24
CA GLU A 146 -15.93 -9.08 -8.01
C GLU A 146 -15.03 -8.30 -7.04
N ALA A 147 -15.12 -8.66 -5.75
CA ALA A 147 -14.23 -8.16 -4.71
C ALA A 147 -13.54 -9.32 -4.00
N GLU A 148 -12.26 -9.15 -3.68
CA GLU A 148 -11.41 -10.13 -2.99
C GLU A 148 -10.88 -9.51 -1.69
N VAL A 149 -11.01 -10.24 -0.59
CA VAL A 149 -10.41 -9.84 0.69
C VAL A 149 -8.90 -10.01 0.59
N ALA A 150 -8.18 -8.89 0.63
CA ALA A 150 -6.73 -8.83 0.52
C ALA A 150 -6.02 -8.99 1.87
N TRP A 151 -6.67 -8.52 2.93
CA TRP A 151 -6.20 -8.58 4.30
C TRP A 151 -7.39 -8.35 5.23
N SER A 152 -7.39 -9.01 6.38
CA SER A 152 -8.42 -8.85 7.40
C SER A 152 -7.81 -9.03 8.78
N THR A 153 -8.30 -8.27 9.75
CA THR A 153 -7.98 -8.45 11.17
C THR A 153 -9.25 -8.30 12.00
N PRO A 154 -9.39 -9.03 13.13
CA PRO A 154 -10.47 -8.78 14.08
C PRO A 154 -10.49 -7.32 14.51
N ARG A 155 -11.68 -6.77 14.72
CA ARG A 155 -11.83 -5.34 15.05
C ARG A 155 -11.16 -5.00 16.39
N GLU A 156 -11.13 -5.95 17.31
CA GLU A 156 -10.51 -5.85 18.63
C GLU A 156 -8.97 -5.77 18.56
N GLU A 157 -8.37 -6.16 17.43
CA GLU A 157 -6.92 -6.02 17.19
C GLU A 157 -6.53 -4.60 16.74
N VAL A 158 -7.51 -3.76 16.39
CA VAL A 158 -7.29 -2.35 16.02
C VAL A 158 -7.49 -1.48 17.25
N THR A 159 -6.40 -0.88 17.74
CA THR A 159 -6.38 -0.10 18.98
C THR A 159 -6.72 1.37 18.78
N GLY A 160 -6.64 1.86 17.55
CA GLY A 160 -7.04 3.22 17.23
C GLY A 160 -6.68 3.64 15.81
N VAL A 161 -7.29 4.73 15.38
CA VAL A 161 -6.97 5.41 14.13
C VAL A 161 -6.79 6.90 14.42
N GLU A 162 -5.64 7.44 14.03
CA GLU A 162 -5.31 8.85 14.20
C GLU A 162 -5.00 9.53 12.87
N PHE A 163 -5.07 10.85 12.86
CA PHE A 163 -4.62 11.67 11.74
C PHE A 163 -3.10 11.77 11.75
N ALA A 164 -2.45 11.27 10.69
CA ALA A 164 -1.00 11.32 10.58
C ALA A 164 -0.49 12.49 9.72
N ASP A 165 -1.25 12.86 8.69
CA ASP A 165 -0.94 13.99 7.82
C ASP A 165 -2.26 14.59 7.31
N TRP A 166 -2.52 15.84 7.71
CA TRP A 166 -3.68 16.63 7.29
C TRP A 166 -3.20 17.70 6.33
N ASP A 167 -3.63 17.60 5.08
CA ASP A 167 -3.51 18.70 4.12
C ASP A 167 -4.79 19.56 4.25
N PRO A 168 -4.72 20.75 4.86
CA PRO A 168 -5.89 21.63 5.02
C PRO A 168 -6.52 22.05 3.70
N TYR A 169 -5.81 21.90 2.58
CA TYR A 169 -6.28 22.27 1.25
C TYR A 169 -6.90 21.09 0.49
N ASN A 170 -6.96 19.88 1.08
CA ASN A 170 -7.43 18.67 0.41
C ASN A 170 -8.46 17.89 1.24
N GLU A 171 -9.69 18.40 1.31
CA GLU A 171 -10.82 17.73 1.96
C GLU A 171 -11.14 16.34 1.38
N GLN A 172 -10.67 16.06 0.16
CA GLN A 172 -10.91 14.80 -0.53
C GLN A 172 -9.95 13.69 -0.12
N ARG A 173 -8.93 13.97 0.72
CA ARG A 173 -7.90 12.98 1.05
C ARG A 173 -7.28 13.25 2.43
N ALA A 174 -7.17 12.20 3.25
CA ALA A 174 -6.46 12.27 4.54
C ALA A 174 -5.57 11.03 4.74
N THR A 175 -4.41 11.22 5.37
CA THR A 175 -3.58 10.09 5.79
C THR A 175 -3.92 9.72 7.23
N LEU A 176 -4.45 8.50 7.38
CA LEU A 176 -4.85 7.91 8.64
C LEU A 176 -3.79 6.91 9.07
N ARG A 177 -3.32 7.00 10.31
CA ARG A 177 -2.48 5.98 10.92
C ARG A 177 -3.33 5.00 11.71
N TRP A 178 -3.25 3.74 11.32
CA TRP A 178 -3.92 2.63 11.97
C TRP A 178 -2.96 1.99 12.97
N HIS A 179 -3.39 1.90 14.22
CA HIS A 179 -2.65 1.28 15.31
C HIS A 179 -3.26 -0.08 15.65
N PHE A 180 -2.38 -1.03 15.97
CA PHE A 180 -2.76 -2.40 16.26
C PHE A 180 -2.28 -2.82 17.65
N ARG A 181 -2.91 -3.87 18.20
CA ARG A 181 -2.65 -4.39 19.55
C ARG A 181 -1.24 -4.94 19.72
N ASP A 182 -0.63 -5.44 18.65
CA ASP A 182 0.77 -5.86 18.61
C ASP A 182 1.78 -4.69 18.68
N GLY A 183 1.29 -3.46 18.85
CA GLY A 183 2.08 -2.22 18.90
C GLY A 183 2.53 -1.74 17.53
N SER A 184 2.16 -2.44 16.46
CA SER A 184 2.48 -2.04 15.09
C SER A 184 1.51 -0.98 14.58
N TRP A 185 1.95 -0.19 13.60
CA TRP A 185 1.12 0.83 12.98
C TRP A 185 1.38 0.94 11.48
N TYR A 186 0.39 1.43 10.74
CA TYR A 186 0.51 1.67 9.30
C TYR A 186 -0.30 2.88 8.82
N ASP A 187 0.33 3.69 7.96
CA ASP A 187 -0.31 4.86 7.36
C ASP A 187 -1.03 4.48 6.06
N VAL A 188 -2.33 4.76 6.00
CA VAL A 188 -3.20 4.55 4.85
C VAL A 188 -3.77 5.89 4.43
N THR A 189 -3.74 6.20 3.13
CA THR A 189 -4.39 7.42 2.66
C THR A 189 -5.82 7.13 2.18
N ALA A 190 -6.81 7.63 2.91
CA ALA A 190 -8.22 7.58 2.54
C ALA A 190 -8.55 8.63 1.47
N ARG A 191 -9.49 8.32 0.57
CA ARG A 191 -9.97 9.21 -0.50
C ARG A 191 -11.50 9.30 -0.51
N GLY A 192 -12.03 10.48 -0.83
CA GLY A 192 -13.47 10.76 -0.92
C GLY A 192 -14.07 11.21 0.41
N ALA A 193 -15.37 11.52 0.44
CA ALA A 193 -16.06 11.83 1.69
C ALA A 193 -16.11 10.60 2.61
N GLY A 194 -16.22 10.81 3.93
CA GLY A 194 -16.41 9.74 4.92
C GLY A 194 -15.18 9.37 5.75
N TRP A 195 -13.96 9.79 5.35
CA TRP A 195 -12.76 9.47 6.13
C TRP A 195 -12.75 10.12 7.51
N GLN A 196 -13.45 11.25 7.66
CA GLN A 196 -13.57 12.00 8.92
C GLN A 196 -14.27 11.18 10.01
N GLN A 197 -15.13 10.24 9.63
CA GLN A 197 -15.87 9.39 10.57
C GLN A 197 -15.05 8.18 11.03
N LEU A 198 -13.94 7.84 10.35
CA LEU A 198 -13.17 6.63 10.65
C LEU A 198 -12.47 6.64 12.01
N PRO A 199 -11.88 7.75 12.49
CA PRO A 199 -11.30 7.81 13.83
C PRO A 199 -12.36 7.61 14.92
N ASP A 200 -13.54 8.20 14.73
CA ASP A 200 -14.65 8.12 15.70
C ASP A 200 -15.41 6.79 15.61
N ALA A 201 -15.35 6.11 14.46
CA ALA A 201 -16.05 4.87 14.22
C ALA A 201 -15.40 3.67 14.92
N LEU A 202 -14.19 3.79 15.47
CA LEU A 202 -13.52 2.74 16.24
C LEU A 202 -13.60 3.05 17.74
N PRO A 203 -13.71 2.03 18.61
CA PRO A 203 -13.65 2.28 20.05
C PRO A 203 -12.33 2.97 20.37
N SER A 204 -12.42 4.18 20.93
CA SER A 204 -11.24 4.87 21.46
C SER A 204 -10.55 3.94 22.46
N PRO A 205 -9.21 3.86 22.44
CA PRO A 205 -8.50 3.04 23.42
C PRO A 205 -8.91 3.55 24.81
N SER A 206 -9.60 2.71 25.57
CA SER A 206 -9.82 2.94 26.99
C SER A 206 -8.44 3.08 27.61
N ARG A 207 -8.14 4.30 28.08
CA ARG A 207 -6.93 4.63 28.85
C ARG A 207 -6.74 3.67 30.03
#